data_AF-A0A376W0E4-F1
#
_entry.id   AF-A0A376W0E4-F1
#
_cell.length_a   1.000
_cell.length_b   1.000
_cell.length_c   1.000
_cell.angle_alpha   90.00
_cell.angle_beta   90.00
_cell.angle_gamma   90.00
#
_symmetry.space_group_name_H-M   'P 1'
#
loop_
_entity.id
_entity.type
_entity.pdbx_description
1 polymer ?
#
loop_
_entity_poly.entity_id
_entity_poly.type
_entity_poly.pdbx_seq_one_letter_code
_entity_poly.pdbx_strand_id
1 'polypeptide(L)'
;MTDKLTSLRQYTTVVADTGDIAAMKLYQPQDATTNPSLILNAAQIPEYRKLIDDAVAWAKQQSNDRAAADRGRDRQTGRKYWSGILKLFRPYLN
;
A
#
# COMPACT_ATOMS: atom_id res chain seq x y z
N MET A 1 15.49 28.00 6.73
CA MET A 1 14.32 27.95 7.65
C MET A 1 13.73 26.55 7.49
N THR A 2 13.68 25.77 8.56
CA THR A 2 13.10 24.43 8.55
C THR A 2 11.57 24.54 8.47
N ASP A 3 10.95 23.82 7.54
CA ASP A 3 9.49 23.79 7.43
C ASP A 3 8.87 22.97 8.58
N LYS A 4 7.55 23.11 8.76
CA LYS A 4 6.82 22.46 9.86
C LYS A 4 6.95 20.94 9.83
N LEU A 5 6.96 20.31 8.66
CA LEU A 5 7.05 18.85 8.54
C LEU A 5 8.45 18.38 8.95
N THR A 6 9.50 19.06 8.50
CA THR A 6 10.88 18.73 8.88
C THR A 6 11.09 18.91 10.40
N SER A 7 10.50 19.94 11.00
CA SER A 7 10.53 20.12 12.47
C SER A 7 9.78 18.99 13.19
N LEU A 8 8.59 18.59 12.71
CA LEU A 8 7.79 17.54 13.33
C LEU A 8 8.51 16.18 13.37
N ARG A 9 9.27 15.84 12.32
CA ARG A 9 10.06 14.59 12.26
C ARG A 9 11.08 14.44 13.39
N GLN A 10 11.51 15.53 14.02
CA GLN A 10 12.45 15.47 15.15
C GLN A 10 11.81 14.92 16.43
N TYR A 11 10.47 15.00 16.53
CA TYR A 11 9.73 14.64 17.75
C TYR A 11 8.77 13.47 17.55
N THR A 12 8.42 13.15 16.30
CA THR A 12 7.39 12.15 16.01
C THR A 12 7.68 11.43 14.70
N THR A 13 7.38 10.13 14.69
CA THR A 13 7.37 9.32 13.47
C THR A 13 6.25 9.77 12.56
N VAL A 14 6.60 10.26 11.37
CA VAL A 14 5.61 10.71 10.37
C VAL A 14 5.12 9.52 9.56
N VAL A 15 3.80 9.33 9.53
CA VAL A 15 3.10 8.31 8.76
C VAL A 15 2.22 9.00 7.73
N ALA A 16 2.20 8.52 6.48
CA ALA A 16 1.27 9.02 5.47
C ALA A 16 0.00 8.16 5.40
N ASP A 17 -1.17 8.79 5.50
CA ASP A 17 -2.46 8.11 5.39
C ASP A 17 -3.04 8.24 3.98
N THR A 18 -2.46 7.51 3.03
CA THR A 18 -2.82 7.63 1.61
C THR A 18 -2.45 6.40 0.79
N GLY A 19 -3.26 6.11 -0.23
CA GLY A 19 -2.91 5.16 -1.30
C GLY A 19 -2.10 5.79 -2.45
N ASP A 20 -1.82 7.08 -2.38
CA ASP A 20 -1.17 7.84 -3.45
C ASP A 20 0.36 7.77 -3.39
N ILE A 21 0.97 7.11 -4.37
CA ILE A 21 2.41 6.92 -4.46
C ILE A 21 3.16 8.24 -4.71
N ALA A 22 2.54 9.24 -5.33
CA ALA A 22 3.14 10.55 -5.56
C ALA A 22 3.37 11.28 -4.23
N ALA A 23 2.38 11.23 -3.32
CA ALA A 23 2.51 11.74 -1.96
C ALA A 23 3.62 11.00 -1.19
N MET A 24 3.73 9.69 -1.36
CA MET A 24 4.80 8.88 -0.73
C MET A 24 6.19 9.31 -1.21
N LYS A 25 6.37 9.52 -2.52
CA LYS A 25 7.61 10.05 -3.10
C LYS A 25 7.96 11.44 -2.57
N LEU A 26 6.96 12.31 -2.46
CA LEU A 26 7.14 13.70 -2.05
C LEU A 26 7.51 13.82 -0.57
N TYR A 27 6.80 13.08 0.29
CA TYR A 27 6.89 13.24 1.74
C TYR A 27 7.73 12.19 2.45
N GLN A 28 8.18 11.12 1.78
CA GLN A 28 9.07 10.08 2.32
C GLN A 28 8.78 9.78 3.81
N PRO A 29 7.57 9.32 4.13
CA PRO A 29 7.20 9.04 5.51
C PRO A 29 7.93 7.79 6.02
N GLN A 30 7.92 7.58 7.34
CA GLN A 30 8.47 6.35 7.92
C GLN A 30 7.58 5.15 7.59
N ASP A 31 6.27 5.33 7.71
CA ASP A 31 5.26 4.32 7.43
C ASP A 31 4.13 4.90 6.55
N ALA A 32 3.30 4.00 6.01
CA ALA A 32 2.05 4.37 5.37
C ALA A 32 0.89 3.61 6.00
N THR A 33 -0.21 4.31 6.24
CA THR A 33 -1.51 3.69 6.49
C THR A 33 -2.36 3.79 5.24
N THR A 34 -3.08 2.72 4.96
CA THR A 34 -4.08 2.69 3.91
C THR A 34 -5.33 2.02 4.45
N ASN A 35 -6.44 2.20 3.76
CA ASN A 35 -7.67 1.47 4.00
C ASN A 35 -8.30 1.11 2.64
N PRO A 36 -9.34 0.24 2.58
CA PRO A 36 -9.94 -0.17 1.32
C PRO A 36 -10.38 1.01 0.43
N SER A 37 -10.89 2.09 1.02
CA SER A 37 -11.32 3.28 0.27
C SER A 37 -10.15 4.04 -0.35
N LEU A 38 -9.05 4.23 0.39
CA LEU A 38 -7.85 4.90 -0.12
C LEU A 38 -7.20 4.11 -1.27
N ILE A 39 -7.19 2.78 -1.18
CA ILE A 39 -6.71 1.92 -2.26
C ILE A 39 -7.65 1.97 -3.46
N LEU A 40 -8.96 1.94 -3.24
CA LEU A 40 -9.93 2.05 -4.33
C LEU A 40 -9.79 3.37 -5.09
N ASN A 41 -9.57 4.47 -4.38
CA ASN A 41 -9.34 5.77 -5.00
C ASN A 41 -8.02 5.80 -5.78
N ALA A 42 -6.94 5.28 -5.19
CA ALA A 42 -5.64 5.20 -5.87
C ALA A 42 -5.69 4.31 -7.12
N ALA A 43 -6.48 3.24 -7.12
CA ALA A 43 -6.64 2.35 -8.27
C ALA A 43 -7.33 3.01 -9.48
N GLN A 44 -7.99 4.16 -9.28
CA GLN A 44 -8.59 4.94 -10.36
C GLN A 44 -7.58 5.85 -11.06
N ILE A 45 -6.38 6.04 -10.48
CA ILE A 45 -5.31 6.83 -11.07
C ILE A 45 -4.68 6.03 -12.21
N PRO A 46 -4.76 6.48 -13.48
CA PRO A 46 -4.29 5.71 -14.63
C PRO A 46 -2.83 5.27 -14.54
N GLU A 47 -1.97 6.13 -13.99
CA GLU A 47 -0.54 5.91 -13.79
C GLU A 47 -0.27 4.72 -12.85
N TYR A 48 -1.22 4.38 -11.96
CA TYR A 48 -1.07 3.29 -11.00
C TYR A 48 -1.61 1.97 -11.51
N ARG A 49 -2.22 1.94 -12.71
CA ARG A 49 -2.83 0.74 -13.27
C ARG A 49 -1.86 -0.44 -13.31
N LYS A 50 -0.64 -0.21 -13.81
CA LYS A 50 0.40 -1.24 -13.88
C LYS A 50 0.75 -1.80 -12.50
N LEU A 51 0.80 -0.94 -11.48
CA LEU A 51 1.15 -1.35 -10.11
C LEU A 51 0.04 -2.18 -9.48
N ILE A 52 -1.21 -1.85 -9.75
CA ILE A 52 -2.36 -2.66 -9.35
C ILE A 52 -2.33 -4.01 -10.06
N ASP A 53 -2.07 -4.04 -11.37
CA ASP A 53 -1.98 -5.27 -12.15
C ASP A 53 -0.83 -6.17 -11.64
N ASP A 54 0.33 -5.60 -11.32
CA ASP A 54 1.47 -6.30 -10.72
C ASP A 54 1.13 -6.87 -9.33
N ALA A 55 0.41 -6.11 -8.49
CA ALA A 55 -0.04 -6.57 -7.18
C ALA A 55 -1.07 -7.72 -7.28
N VAL A 56 -1.99 -7.63 -8.24
CA VAL A 56 -2.95 -8.71 -8.53
C VAL A 56 -2.24 -9.96 -9.06
N ALA A 57 -1.28 -9.80 -9.97
CA ALA A 57 -0.49 -10.90 -10.50
C ALA A 57 0.31 -11.59 -9.38
N TRP A 58 0.95 -10.82 -8.51
CA TRP A 58 1.65 -11.34 -7.34
C TRP A 58 0.70 -12.11 -6.41
N ALA A 59 -0.47 -11.54 -6.08
CA ALA A 59 -1.44 -12.20 -5.21
C ALA A 59 -1.94 -13.54 -5.79
N LYS A 60 -2.18 -13.61 -7.11
CA LYS A 60 -2.55 -14.84 -7.83
C LYS A 60 -1.45 -15.90 -7.78
N GLN A 61 -0.18 -15.52 -7.91
CA GLN A 61 0.94 -16.46 -7.77
C GLN A 61 0.98 -17.10 -6.37
N GLN A 62 0.57 -16.36 -5.34
CA GLN A 62 0.49 -16.84 -3.97
C GLN A 62 -0.77 -17.70 -3.69
N SER A 63 -1.67 -17.88 -4.67
CA SER A 63 -2.96 -18.57 -4.50
C SER A 63 -3.07 -19.91 -5.23
N ASN A 64 -1.96 -20.52 -5.66
CA ASN A 64 -1.98 -21.84 -6.33
C ASN A 64 -2.28 -23.03 -5.39
N ASP A 65 -2.47 -22.82 -4.09
CA ASP A 65 -3.03 -23.83 -3.18
C ASP A 65 -4.56 -23.89 -3.32
N ARG A 66 -5.04 -24.66 -4.31
CA ARG A 66 -6.45 -24.85 -4.70
C ARG A 66 -7.32 -25.63 -3.68
N ALA A 67 -7.20 -25.38 -2.38
CA ALA A 67 -8.06 -26.01 -1.36
C ALA A 67 -9.06 -25.05 -0.68
N ALA A 68 -9.00 -23.74 -0.93
CA ALA A 68 -9.76 -22.75 -0.15
C ALA A 68 -10.83 -22.00 -0.97
N ALA A 69 -11.38 -22.60 -2.04
CA ALA A 69 -12.31 -21.90 -2.91
C ALA A 69 -13.73 -21.71 -2.32
N ASP A 70 -14.18 -22.57 -1.38
CA ASP A 70 -15.63 -22.66 -1.10
C ASP A 70 -16.10 -22.52 0.36
N ARG A 71 -15.24 -22.47 1.37
CA ARG A 71 -15.71 -22.39 2.78
C ARG A 71 -15.03 -21.35 3.68
N GLY A 72 -14.25 -20.46 3.09
CA GLY A 72 -13.68 -19.32 3.78
C GLY A 72 -12.97 -18.40 2.80
N ARG A 73 -13.59 -17.27 2.46
CA ARG A 73 -12.89 -16.06 1.95
C ARG A 73 -12.05 -15.46 3.09
N ASP A 74 -11.16 -16.31 3.59
CA ASP A 74 -10.40 -16.26 4.83
C ASP A 74 -9.52 -15.00 4.85
N ARG A 75 -9.46 -14.37 6.02
CA ARG A 75 -8.55 -13.29 6.42
C ARG A 75 -7.14 -13.43 5.80
N GLN A 76 -6.66 -14.64 5.56
CA GLN A 76 -5.38 -14.92 4.91
C GLN A 76 -5.29 -14.46 3.45
N THR A 77 -6.33 -14.60 2.64
CA THR A 77 -6.35 -14.10 1.26
C THR A 77 -6.37 -12.59 1.24
N GLY A 78 -7.20 -11.95 2.07
CA GLY A 78 -7.20 -10.50 2.25
C GLY A 78 -5.84 -9.96 2.72
N ARG A 79 -5.19 -10.66 3.67
CA ARG A 79 -3.83 -10.33 4.12
C ARG A 79 -2.78 -10.46 3.01
N LYS A 80 -2.88 -11.48 2.15
CA LYS A 80 -1.97 -11.62 0.99
C LYS A 80 -2.14 -10.44 0.03
N TYR A 81 -3.35 -10.12 -0.40
CA TYR A 81 -3.60 -8.95 -1.26
C TYR A 81 -3.08 -7.65 -0.62
N TRP A 82 -3.37 -7.45 0.66
CA TRP A 82 -2.91 -6.28 1.41
C TRP A 82 -1.38 -6.20 1.50
N SER A 83 -0.71 -7.33 1.74
CA SER A 83 0.75 -7.41 1.75
C SER A 83 1.35 -7.06 0.38
N GLY A 84 0.70 -7.48 -0.71
CA GLY A 84 1.12 -7.11 -2.07
C GLY A 84 1.03 -5.61 -2.32
N ILE A 85 -0.07 -4.98 -1.89
CA ILE A 85 -0.26 -3.53 -1.99
C ILE A 85 0.76 -2.77 -1.14
N LEU A 86 0.99 -3.19 0.11
CA LEU A 86 2.00 -2.56 0.98
C LEU A 86 3.42 -2.62 0.41
N LYS A 87 3.75 -3.68 -0.36
CA LYS A 87 5.05 -3.76 -1.05
C LYS A 87 5.24 -2.67 -2.11
N LEU A 88 4.18 -2.13 -2.70
CA LEU A 88 4.28 -1.02 -3.66
C LEU A 88 4.79 0.26 -3.01
N PHE A 89 4.51 0.45 -1.72
CA PHE A 89 4.87 1.65 -0.98
C PHE A 89 6.27 1.59 -0.37
N ARG A 90 6.80 0.38 -0.15
CA ARG A 90 8.08 0.13 0.50
C ARG A 90 9.28 0.88 -0.11
N PRO A 91 9.40 1.07 -1.44
CA PRO A 91 10.49 1.86 -2.02
C PRO A 91 10.46 3.36 -1.67
N TYR A 92 9.37 3.85 -1.08
CA TYR A 92 9.13 5.27 -0.80
C TYR A 92 9.04 5.58 0.70
N LEU A 93 9.41 4.60 1.55
CA LEU A 93 9.53 4.77 2.99
C LEU A 93 10.98 5.11 3.36
N ASN A 94 11.15 5.88 4.44
CA ASN A 94 12.46 6.19 5.03
C ASN A 94 13.01 5.07 5.93
#